data_AF-A0A3D4AFJ3-F1
#
_entry.id   AF-A0A3D4AFJ3-F1
#
_cell.length_a   1.000
_cell.length_b   1.000
_cell.length_c   1.000
_cell.angle_alpha   90.00
_cell.angle_beta   90.00
_cell.angle_gamma   90.00
#
_symmetry.space_group_name_H-M   'P 1'
#
loop_
_entity.id
_entity.type
_entity.pdbx_description
1 polymer ?
#
loop_
_entity_poly.entity_id
_entity_poly.type
_entity_poly.pdbx_seq_one_letter_code
_entity_poly.pdbx_strand_id
1 'polypeptide(L)'
;MSKTKYRITKSLQKCEHCSNWTDGTKSFCSSCGEILDQHFRQEHSELPQKWESFPGLISYTKLNRSSRSKWFWLLEKLINTGEFLLSALILLVTLILFFLPG
;
A
#
# COMPACT_ATOMS: atom_id res chain seq x y z
N MET A 1 -26.32 -6.97 -33.30
CA MET A 1 -24.93 -6.50 -33.33
C MET A 1 -24.91 -4.99 -33.48
N SER A 2 -24.56 -4.23 -32.45
CA SER A 2 -24.09 -2.84 -32.62
C SER A 2 -23.18 -2.49 -31.46
N LYS A 3 -21.87 -2.65 -31.67
CA LYS A 3 -20.81 -2.24 -30.74
C LYS A 3 -20.61 -0.74 -30.95
N THR A 4 -21.27 0.11 -30.16
CA THR A 4 -21.03 1.56 -30.20
C THR A 4 -19.71 1.85 -29.49
N LYS A 5 -18.66 1.83 -30.31
CA LYS A 5 -17.27 2.16 -30.04
C LYS A 5 -17.18 3.57 -29.41
N TYR A 6 -17.04 3.66 -28.08
CA TYR A 6 -16.78 4.91 -27.38
C TYR A 6 -15.45 5.49 -27.88
N ARG A 7 -15.56 6.57 -28.66
CA ARG A 7 -14.41 7.34 -29.16
C ARG A 7 -13.99 8.28 -28.02
N ILE A 8 -13.07 7.84 -27.15
CA ILE A 8 -12.48 8.70 -26.11
C ILE A 8 -11.69 9.81 -26.80
N THR A 9 -12.31 10.98 -26.95
CA THR A 9 -11.61 12.22 -27.28
C THR A 9 -10.71 12.56 -26.10
N LYS A 10 -9.39 12.40 -26.27
CA LYS A 10 -8.34 12.82 -25.35
C LYS A 10 -8.51 14.31 -25.04
N SER A 11 -9.28 14.62 -24.01
CA SER A 11 -9.60 15.97 -23.59
C SER A 11 -9.38 16.04 -22.08
N LEU A 12 -8.84 17.17 -21.63
CA LEU A 12 -8.60 17.43 -20.22
C LEU A 12 -9.95 17.44 -19.51
N GLN A 13 -10.16 16.52 -18.59
CA GLN A 13 -11.41 16.38 -17.84
C GLN A 13 -11.21 16.81 -16.40
N LYS A 14 -12.28 17.26 -15.76
CA LYS A 14 -12.25 17.64 -14.35
C LYS A 14 -12.74 16.43 -13.54
N CYS A 15 -11.99 16.04 -12.52
CA CYS A 15 -12.41 14.98 -11.61
C CYS A 15 -13.68 15.43 -10.86
N GLU A 16 -14.74 14.63 -10.91
CA GLU A 16 -16.01 14.93 -10.24
C GLU A 16 -15.86 15.05 -8.72
N HIS A 17 -14.92 14.31 -8.12
CA HIS A 17 -14.75 14.25 -6.68
C HIS A 17 -13.94 15.42 -6.11
N CYS A 18 -12.77 15.70 -6.68
CA CYS A 18 -11.85 16.71 -6.16
C CYS A 18 -11.76 17.97 -7.02
N SER A 19 -12.50 18.03 -8.13
CA SER A 19 -12.45 19.15 -9.07
C SER A 19 -11.06 19.41 -9.67
N ASN A 20 -10.10 18.49 -9.54
CA ASN A 20 -8.80 18.66 -10.17
C ASN A 20 -8.81 18.26 -11.65
N TRP A 21 -7.97 18.90 -12.45
CA TRP A 21 -7.80 18.58 -13.87
C TRP A 21 -7.06 17.26 -14.05
N THR A 22 -7.54 16.44 -14.98
CA THR A 22 -7.01 15.12 -15.31
C THR A 22 -6.89 14.99 -16.83
N ASP A 23 -5.91 14.20 -17.26
CA ASP A 23 -5.60 14.02 -18.68
C ASP A 23 -6.64 13.16 -19.43
N GLY A 24 -7.72 12.72 -18.75
CA GLY A 24 -8.80 11.88 -19.30
C GLY A 24 -8.36 10.50 -19.79
N THR A 25 -7.07 10.17 -19.68
CA THR A 25 -6.45 8.91 -20.15
C THR A 25 -6.09 7.96 -19.02
N LYS A 26 -6.04 8.46 -17.78
CA LYS A 26 -5.67 7.68 -16.60
C LYS A 26 -6.94 7.08 -15.99
N SER A 27 -6.82 5.83 -15.53
CA SER A 27 -7.90 5.13 -14.83
C SER A 27 -8.23 5.74 -13.47
N PHE A 28 -7.29 6.50 -12.87
CA PHE A 28 -7.43 7.13 -11.56
C PHE A 28 -7.04 8.61 -11.59
N CYS A 29 -7.68 9.40 -10.73
CA CYS A 29 -7.27 10.78 -10.46
C CYS A 29 -5.98 10.79 -9.66
N SER A 30 -4.95 11.50 -10.15
CA SER A 30 -3.66 11.62 -9.46
C SER A 30 -3.70 12.40 -8.15
N SER A 31 -4.79 13.15 -7.89
CA SER A 31 -4.92 13.97 -6.69
C SER A 31 -5.73 13.34 -5.58
N CYS A 32 -6.85 12.69 -5.91
CA CYS A 32 -7.72 12.07 -4.91
C CYS A 32 -7.80 10.54 -5.01
N GLY A 33 -7.22 9.93 -6.06
CA GLY A 33 -7.26 8.48 -6.27
C GLY A 33 -8.60 7.94 -6.76
N GLU A 34 -9.59 8.81 -7.05
CA GLU A 34 -10.91 8.39 -7.54
C GLU A 34 -10.80 7.74 -8.93
N ILE A 35 -11.61 6.70 -9.16
CA ILE A 35 -11.67 6.00 -10.45
C ILE A 35 -12.34 6.92 -11.48
N LEU A 36 -11.61 7.25 -12.54
CA LEU A 36 -12.09 8.07 -13.66
C LEU A 36 -12.60 7.21 -14.83
N ASP A 37 -12.04 6.00 -14.98
CA ASP A 37 -12.39 5.11 -16.08
C ASP A 37 -13.65 4.30 -15.75
N GLN A 38 -14.71 4.56 -16.52
CA GLN A 38 -16.00 3.90 -16.36
C GLN A 38 -15.94 2.39 -16.68
N HIS A 39 -15.08 1.96 -17.62
CA HIS A 39 -14.92 0.54 -17.91
C HIS A 39 -14.30 -0.19 -16.72
N PHE A 40 -13.24 0.41 -16.14
CA PHE A 40 -12.63 -0.09 -14.92
C PHE A 40 -13.63 -0.12 -13.76
N ARG A 41 -14.44 0.93 -13.61
CA ARG A 41 -15.49 0.99 -12.58
C ARG A 41 -16.51 -0.14 -12.74
N GLN A 42 -16.92 -0.47 -13.97
CA GLN A 42 -17.88 -1.53 -14.24
C GLN A 42 -17.28 -2.92 -14.00
N GLU A 43 -16.10 -3.21 -14.55
CA GLU A 43 -15.39 -4.48 -14.39
C GLU A 43 -15.11 -4.80 -12.90
N HIS A 44 -14.78 -3.78 -12.11
CA HIS A 44 -14.54 -3.95 -10.67
C HIS A 44 -15.80 -3.81 -9.79
N SER A 45 -16.92 -3.31 -10.32
CA SER A 45 -18.21 -3.31 -9.61
C SER A 45 -18.91 -4.66 -9.62
N GLU A 46 -18.57 -5.53 -10.58
CA GLU A 46 -19.14 -6.87 -10.73
C GLU A 46 -18.34 -7.95 -10.00
N LEU A 47 -17.22 -7.61 -9.35
CA LEU A 47 -16.50 -8.56 -8.51
C LEU A 47 -17.41 -8.97 -7.34
N PRO A 48 -17.87 -10.23 -7.27
CA PRO A 48 -18.56 -10.70 -6.09
C PRO A 48 -17.61 -10.50 -4.91
N GLN A 49 -18.13 -9.90 -3.84
CA GLN A 49 -17.46 -9.68 -2.57
C GLN A 49 -17.17 -11.02 -1.88
N LYS A 50 -16.47 -11.94 -2.55
CA LYS A 50 -16.12 -13.28 -2.10
C LYS A 50 -14.83 -13.19 -1.27
N TRP A 51 -14.95 -12.50 -0.15
CA TRP A 51 -13.97 -12.46 0.94
C TRP A 51 -14.38 -13.40 2.09
N GLU A 52 -15.23 -14.38 1.81
CA GLU A 52 -15.58 -15.44 2.74
C GLU A 52 -14.67 -16.65 2.47
N SER A 53 -13.89 -17.07 3.47
CA SER A 53 -12.98 -18.23 3.50
C SER A 53 -11.49 -18.04 3.12
N PHE A 54 -10.77 -17.20 3.86
CA PHE A 54 -9.40 -17.56 4.26
C PHE A 54 -9.32 -17.64 5.79
N PRO A 55 -9.19 -18.84 6.39
CA PRO A 55 -8.95 -18.99 7.81
C PRO A 55 -7.46 -18.77 8.07
N GLY A 56 -7.05 -17.49 8.11
CA GLY A 56 -5.63 -17.12 8.21
C GLY A 56 -5.46 -15.60 8.17
N LEU A 57 -6.06 -14.94 9.16
CA LEU A 57 -6.17 -13.49 9.35
C LEU A 57 -4.85 -12.72 9.14
N ILE A 58 -4.66 -12.11 7.97
CA ILE A 58 -3.98 -10.82 7.89
C ILE A 58 -5.06 -9.77 8.14
N SER A 59 -5.21 -9.37 9.41
CA SER A 59 -6.03 -8.22 9.75
C SER A 59 -5.32 -6.97 9.25
N TYR A 60 -5.61 -6.56 8.02
CA TYR A 60 -5.30 -5.22 7.54
C TYR A 60 -6.23 -4.26 8.28
N THR A 61 -5.87 -3.92 9.51
CA THR A 61 -6.45 -2.73 10.11
C THR A 61 -6.00 -1.58 9.23
N LYS A 62 -6.97 -0.98 8.54
CA LYS A 62 -6.87 0.36 7.97
C LYS A 62 -6.31 1.24 9.08
N LEU A 63 -5.00 1.48 9.06
CA LEU A 63 -4.30 2.30 10.05
C LEU A 63 -4.81 3.72 9.89
N ASN A 64 -5.93 3.99 10.53
CA ASN A 64 -6.46 5.31 10.73
C ASN A 64 -5.38 6.04 11.54
N ARG A 65 -4.77 7.01 10.88
CA ARG A 65 -3.68 7.86 11.36
C ARG A 65 -4.19 8.77 12.49
N SER A 66 -4.57 8.21 13.63
CA SER A 66 -5.03 8.99 14.79
C SER A 66 -5.13 8.14 16.06
N SER A 67 -4.01 7.67 16.60
CA SER A 67 -3.73 7.74 18.05
C SER A 67 -2.35 7.15 18.31
N ARG A 68 -1.45 7.99 18.81
CA ARG A 68 -0.11 7.61 19.25
C ARG A 68 -0.25 6.82 20.56
N SER A 69 -0.68 5.57 20.48
CA SER A 69 -0.87 4.71 21.65
C SER A 69 0.48 4.19 22.14
N LYS A 70 0.62 4.05 23.47
CA LYS A 70 1.84 3.55 24.15
C LYS A 70 2.32 2.18 23.63
N TRP A 71 1.43 1.44 22.99
CA TRP A 71 1.72 0.15 22.35
C TRP A 71 2.69 0.25 21.17
N PHE A 72 2.58 1.30 20.35
CA PHE A 72 3.49 1.49 19.22
C PHE A 72 4.92 1.80 19.71
N TRP A 73 5.05 2.51 20.84
CA TRP A 73 6.33 2.80 21.48
C TRP A 73 7.00 1.52 22.05
N LEU A 74 6.21 0.56 22.54
CA LEU A 74 6.74 -0.73 22.99
C LEU A 74 7.21 -1.60 21.81
N LEU A 75 6.46 -1.60 20.71
CA LEU A 75 6.85 -2.32 19.49
C LEU A 75 8.14 -1.77 18.88
N GLU A 76 8.27 -0.43 18.80
CA GLU A 76 9.48 0.23 18.32
C GLU A 76 10.70 -0.11 19.21
N LYS A 77 10.51 -0.16 20.53
CA LYS A 77 11.56 -0.62 21.45
C LYS A 77 11.96 -2.08 21.26
N LEU A 78 11.01 -2.98 21.00
CA LEU A 78 11.30 -4.40 20.77
C LEU A 78 12.09 -4.63 19.47
N ILE A 79 11.73 -3.93 18.39
CA ILE A 79 12.43 -3.99 17.11
C ILE A 79 13.87 -3.45 17.27
N ASN A 80 14.02 -2.28 17.89
CA ASN A 80 15.35 -1.69 18.12
C ASN A 80 16.22 -2.54 19.05
N THR A 81 15.63 -3.22 20.03
CA THR A 81 16.37 -4.13 20.93
C THR A 81 16.82 -5.39 20.18
N GLY A 82 15.98 -5.91 19.27
CA GLY A 82 16.31 -7.06 18.43
C GLY A 82 17.46 -6.78 17.47
N GLU A 83 17.44 -5.64 16.77
CA GLU A 83 18.55 -5.23 15.89
C GLU A 83 19.84 -4.97 16.67
N PHE A 84 19.74 -4.37 17.86
CA PHE A 84 20.91 -4.14 18.71
C PHE A 84 21.58 -5.46 19.13
N LEU A 85 20.80 -6.45 19.58
CA LEU A 85 21.34 -7.76 19.96
C LEU A 85 21.98 -8.48 18.77
N LEU A 86 21.33 -8.45 17.61
CA LEU A 86 21.86 -9.08 16.40
C LEU A 86 23.18 -8.40 15.97
N SER A 87 23.21 -7.07 15.95
CA SER A 87 24.41 -6.29 15.60
C SER A 87 25.56 -6.52 16.59
N ALA A 88 25.27 -6.58 17.89
CA ALA A 88 26.27 -6.84 18.92
C ALA A 88 26.88 -8.24 18.80
N LEU A 89 26.05 -9.25 18.48
CA LEU A 89 26.52 -10.62 18.28
C LEU A 89 27.43 -10.72 17.05
N ILE A 90 27.04 -10.10 15.94
CA ILE A 90 27.86 -10.06 14.72
C ILE A 90 29.22 -9.40 15.02
N LEU A 91 29.21 -8.24 15.69
CA LEU A 91 30.44 -7.54 16.08
C LEU A 91 31.35 -8.40 16.95
N LEU A 92 30.79 -9.10 17.93
CA LEU A 92 31.53 -9.98 18.82
C LEU A 92 32.17 -11.14 18.05
N VAL A 93 31.44 -11.78 17.14
CA VAL A 93 31.98 -12.85 16.30
C VAL A 93 33.10 -12.33 15.39
N THR A 94 32.91 -11.18 14.74
CA THR A 94 33.97 -10.59 13.91
C THR A 94 35.22 -10.22 14.72
N LEU A 95 35.05 -9.75 15.95
CA LEU A 95 36.18 -9.40 16.82
C LEU A 95 36.94 -10.66 17.25
N ILE A 96 36.24 -11.73 17.61
CA ILE A 96 36.87 -13.03 17.90
C ILE A 96 37.66 -13.53 16.69
N LEU A 97 37.08 -13.49 15.49
CA LEU A 97 37.78 -13.90 14.26
C LEU A 97 39.01 -13.05 13.96
N PHE A 98 38.95 -11.74 14.23
CA PHE A 98 40.07 -10.82 14.04
C PHE A 98 41.21 -11.05 15.04
N PHE A 99 40.87 -11.43 16.26
CA PHE A 99 41.84 -11.69 17.34
C PHE A 99 42.31 -13.14 17.41
N LEU A 100 41.76 -14.06 16.60
CA LEU A 100 42.38 -15.38 16.40
C LEU A 100 43.65 -15.18 15.55
N PRO A 101 44.86 -15.32 16.13
CA PRO A 101 46.07 -15.33 15.32
C PRO A 101 46.04 -16.61 14.47
N GLY A 102 45.91 -16.44 13.16
CA GLY A 102 46.18 -17.50 12.19
C GLY A 102 47.67 -17.82 12.13
#